data_AF-A0A1I0ZXX8-F1
#
_entry.id   AF-A0A1I0ZXX8-F1
#
_cell.length_a   1.000
_cell.length_b   1.000
_cell.length_c   1.000
_cell.angle_alpha   90.00
_cell.angle_beta   90.00
_cell.angle_gamma   90.00
#
_symmetry.space_group_name_H-M   'P 1'
#
loop_
_entity.id
_entity.type
_entity.pdbx_description
1 polymer ?
#
loop_
_entity_poly.entity_id
_entity_poly.type
_entity_poly.pdbx_seq_one_letter_code
_entity_poly.pdbx_strand_id
1 'polypeptide(L)'
;MGAVLGAALAVGLALVGERLPTVVLGSWVLRPEVPALTLAVLVPVASAVASALAPLRSWVPRALLAVVVAVAWASAGWVAFLGWAACWSVPEPAGPGGCRVVVKEISFLLLGGGDVFVLAPGQRVLDDPQTTYGADDGYPPIAAGTYSLRWEGDTARLRLWSAYPQGAPITDQPDPLTCPGP
;
A
#
# COMPACT_ATOMS: atom_id res chain seq x y z
N MET A 1 20.66 -22.47 -17.22
CA MET A 1 20.92 -22.28 -15.78
C MET A 1 20.70 -20.85 -15.30
N GLY A 2 21.24 -19.81 -15.94
CA GLY A 2 21.10 -18.42 -15.47
C GLY A 2 19.66 -17.88 -15.35
N ALA A 3 18.78 -18.21 -16.31
CA ALA A 3 17.38 -17.75 -16.32
C ALA A 3 16.54 -18.30 -15.14
N VAL A 4 16.77 -19.56 -14.76
CA VAL A 4 16.04 -20.22 -13.66
C VAL A 4 16.52 -19.69 -12.31
N LEU A 5 17.82 -19.43 -12.17
CA LEU A 5 18.40 -18.85 -10.95
C LEU A 5 17.90 -17.41 -10.73
N GLY A 6 17.83 -16.61 -11.80
CA GLY A 6 17.30 -15.24 -11.75
C GLY A 6 15.81 -15.20 -11.40
N ALA A 7 15.00 -16.08 -12.00
CA ALA A 7 13.58 -16.22 -11.67
C ALA A 7 13.37 -16.66 -10.22
N ALA A 8 14.13 -17.65 -9.74
CA ALA A 8 14.04 -18.13 -8.36
C ALA A 8 14.47 -17.06 -7.34
N LEU A 9 15.51 -16.28 -7.64
CA LEU A 9 15.95 -15.18 -6.79
C LEU A 9 14.92 -14.06 -6.73
N ALA A 10 14.31 -13.71 -7.86
CA ALA A 10 13.29 -12.67 -7.93
C ALA A 10 11.99 -13.08 -7.23
N VAL A 11 11.54 -14.32 -7.41
CA VAL A 11 10.41 -14.88 -6.65
C VAL A 11 10.75 -14.94 -5.16
N GLY A 12 11.98 -15.33 -4.80
CA GLY A 12 12.46 -15.28 -3.42
C GLY A 12 12.42 -13.87 -2.84
N LEU A 13 12.89 -12.85 -3.57
CA LEU A 13 12.80 -11.45 -3.15
C LEU A 13 11.35 -10.94 -3.08
N ALA A 14 10.46 -11.39 -3.96
CA ALA A 14 9.02 -11.12 -3.89
C ALA A 14 8.45 -11.60 -2.57
N LEU A 15 8.66 -12.89 -2.31
CA LEU A 15 8.07 -13.60 -1.19
C LEU A 15 8.65 -13.09 0.13
N VAL A 16 9.92 -12.70 0.14
CA VAL A 16 10.53 -12.03 1.28
C VAL A 16 9.98 -10.61 1.43
N GLY A 17 9.87 -9.85 0.34
CA GLY A 17 9.34 -8.49 0.35
C GLY A 17 7.88 -8.39 0.82
N GLU A 18 7.03 -9.33 0.43
CA GLU A 18 5.65 -9.45 0.93
C GLU A 18 5.57 -9.82 2.41
N ARG A 19 6.65 -10.37 2.98
CA ARG A 19 6.75 -10.69 4.41
C ARG A 19 7.48 -9.63 5.22
N LEU A 20 7.98 -8.58 4.58
CA LEU A 20 8.59 -7.48 5.30
C LEU A 20 7.48 -6.54 5.78
N PRO A 21 7.31 -6.35 7.09
CA PRO A 21 6.29 -5.47 7.61
C PRO A 21 6.51 -4.03 7.15
N THR A 22 5.43 -3.26 7.00
CA THR A 22 5.52 -1.82 6.82
C THR A 22 6.09 -1.19 8.09
N VAL A 23 7.20 -0.45 7.95
CA VAL A 23 7.94 0.14 9.08
C VAL A 23 7.73 1.65 9.13
N VAL A 24 7.39 2.18 10.29
CA VAL A 24 7.17 3.62 10.50
C VAL A 24 8.28 4.20 11.38
N LEU A 25 8.99 5.20 10.87
CA LEU A 25 10.08 5.90 11.53
C LEU A 25 9.75 7.40 11.61
N GLY A 26 9.21 7.83 12.75
CA GLY A 26 8.76 9.22 12.93
C GLY A 26 7.55 9.51 12.04
N SER A 27 7.73 10.39 11.05
CA SER A 27 6.72 10.70 10.03
C SER A 27 6.90 9.89 8.73
N TRP A 28 7.96 9.09 8.62
CA TRP A 28 8.27 8.32 7.42
C TRP A 28 7.67 6.93 7.50
N VAL A 29 6.98 6.51 6.43
CA VAL A 29 6.46 5.15 6.27
C VAL A 29 7.26 4.45 5.18
N LEU A 30 8.04 3.43 5.55
CA LEU A 30 8.87 2.65 4.65
C LEU A 30 8.11 1.41 4.19
N ARG A 31 7.93 1.29 2.87
CA ARG A 31 7.21 0.20 2.21
C ARG A 31 8.15 -0.66 1.36
N PRO A 32 8.63 -1.79 1.87
CA PRO A 32 9.50 -2.69 1.11
C PRO A 32 8.77 -3.43 -0.02
N GLU A 33 7.44 -3.51 0.03
CA GLU A 33 6.58 -4.31 -0.86
C GLU A 33 6.62 -3.85 -2.33
N VAL A 34 6.64 -2.55 -2.59
CA VAL A 34 6.49 -1.97 -3.93
C VAL A 34 7.68 -2.28 -4.87
N PRO A 35 8.95 -2.06 -4.47
CA PRO A 35 10.09 -2.44 -5.30
C PRO A 35 10.30 -3.96 -5.36
N ALA A 36 9.93 -4.70 -4.31
CA ALA A 36 10.08 -6.15 -4.30
C ALA A 36 9.11 -6.83 -5.27
N LEU A 37 7.84 -6.44 -5.30
CA LEU A 37 6.82 -6.97 -6.20
C LEU A 37 7.08 -6.65 -7.67
N THR A 38 7.57 -5.44 -7.95
CA THR A 38 7.94 -5.06 -9.32
C THR A 38 9.12 -5.91 -9.80
N LEU A 39 10.22 -5.99 -9.04
CA LEU A 39 11.37 -6.82 -9.44
C LEU A 39 11.02 -8.31 -9.55
N ALA A 40 10.15 -8.80 -8.67
CA ALA A 40 9.67 -10.17 -8.65
C ALA A 40 8.89 -10.60 -9.88
N VAL A 41 8.13 -9.71 -10.51
CA VAL A 41 7.40 -10.04 -11.74
C VAL A 41 8.28 -9.81 -12.97
N LEU A 42 9.06 -8.73 -12.98
CA LEU A 42 9.84 -8.33 -14.15
C LEU A 42 10.96 -9.32 -14.52
N VAL A 43 11.69 -9.83 -13.53
CA VAL A 43 12.84 -10.71 -13.74
C VAL A 43 12.47 -12.11 -14.27
N PRO A 44 11.47 -12.83 -13.72
CA PRO A 44 11.07 -14.14 -14.24
C PRO A 44 10.35 -14.03 -15.58
N VAL A 45 9.54 -12.98 -15.81
CA VAL A 45 8.91 -12.75 -17.12
C VAL A 45 9.98 -12.47 -18.17
N ALA A 46 10.94 -11.59 -17.91
CA ALA A 46 12.04 -11.33 -18.83
C ALA A 46 12.90 -12.59 -19.10
N SER A 47 13.17 -13.40 -18.07
CA SER A 47 13.91 -14.66 -18.20
C SER A 47 13.14 -15.72 -19.00
N ALA A 48 11.83 -15.87 -18.75
CA ALA A 48 10.96 -16.79 -19.47
C ALA A 48 10.87 -16.41 -20.95
N VAL A 49 10.75 -15.11 -21.25
CA VAL A 49 10.74 -14.57 -22.62
C VAL A 49 12.05 -14.84 -23.34
N ALA A 50 13.18 -14.52 -22.70
CA ALA A 50 14.49 -14.74 -23.29
C ALA A 50 14.75 -16.24 -23.59
N SER A 51 14.30 -17.13 -22.71
CA SER A 51 14.44 -18.58 -22.90
C SER A 51 13.48 -19.17 -23.93
N ALA A 52 12.25 -18.68 -24.01
CA ALA A 52 11.23 -19.17 -24.94
C ALA A 52 11.39 -18.59 -26.35
N LEU A 53 11.97 -17.41 -26.53
CA LEU A 53 12.26 -16.84 -27.85
C LEU A 53 13.46 -17.49 -28.56
N ALA A 54 14.35 -18.16 -27.82
CA ALA A 54 15.57 -18.74 -28.38
C ALA A 54 15.35 -19.91 -29.38
N PRO A 55 14.40 -20.85 -29.17
CA PRO A 55 14.16 -21.96 -30.10
C PRO A 55 13.02 -21.77 -31.10
N LEU A 56 12.18 -20.73 -30.96
CA LEU A 56 10.98 -20.58 -31.79
C LEU A 56 11.33 -20.04 -33.18
N ARG A 57 11.17 -20.83 -34.25
CA ARG A 57 11.43 -20.39 -35.63
C ARG A 57 10.23 -19.70 -36.29
N SER A 58 9.01 -20.00 -35.86
CA SER A 58 7.75 -19.50 -36.44
C SER A 58 7.19 -18.26 -35.72
N TRP A 59 6.33 -17.50 -36.42
CA TRP A 59 5.76 -16.23 -35.94
C TRP A 59 4.61 -16.38 -34.92
N VAL A 60 3.77 -17.41 -35.05
CA VAL A 60 2.60 -17.65 -34.18
C VAL A 60 2.95 -17.84 -32.70
N PRO A 61 3.89 -18.73 -32.30
CA PRO A 61 4.23 -18.90 -30.89
C PRO A 61 4.96 -17.68 -30.31
N ARG A 62 5.66 -16.89 -31.15
CA ARG A 62 6.23 -15.61 -30.72
C ARG A 62 5.16 -14.57 -30.42
N ALA A 63 4.10 -14.51 -31.24
CA ALA A 63 2.98 -13.60 -31.02
C ALA A 63 2.21 -13.96 -29.73
N LEU A 64 1.93 -15.25 -29.51
CA LEU A 64 1.28 -15.71 -28.27
C LEU A 64 2.11 -15.41 -27.02
N LEU A 65 3.42 -15.68 -27.07
CA LEU A 65 4.33 -15.34 -25.98
C LEU A 65 4.35 -13.82 -25.73
N ALA A 66 4.41 -13.01 -26.78
CA ALA A 66 4.38 -11.55 -26.64
C ALA A 66 3.08 -11.06 -25.99
N VAL A 67 1.93 -11.66 -26.30
CA VAL A 67 0.64 -11.35 -25.66
C VAL A 67 0.66 -11.69 -24.18
N VAL A 68 1.12 -12.90 -23.81
CA VAL A 68 1.21 -13.33 -22.40
C VAL A 68 2.10 -12.38 -21.59
N VAL A 69 3.21 -11.94 -22.18
CA VAL A 69 4.14 -11.00 -21.57
C VAL A 69 3.50 -9.64 -21.42
N ALA A 70 2.85 -9.12 -22.47
CA ALA A 70 2.17 -7.83 -22.41
C ALA A 70 1.09 -7.82 -21.31
N VAL A 71 0.32 -8.91 -21.16
CA VAL A 71 -0.68 -9.06 -20.09
C VAL A 71 -0.02 -9.13 -18.71
N ALA A 72 1.07 -9.88 -18.56
CA ALA A 72 1.83 -9.95 -17.31
C ALA A 72 2.43 -8.59 -16.91
N TRP A 73 2.94 -7.82 -17.88
CA TRP A 73 3.43 -6.47 -17.64
C TRP A 73 2.31 -5.49 -17.30
N ALA A 74 1.17 -5.55 -18.00
CA ALA A 74 0.03 -4.69 -17.72
C ALA A 74 -0.54 -4.95 -16.31
N SER A 75 -0.65 -6.22 -15.91
CA SER A 75 -1.11 -6.60 -14.57
C SER A 75 -0.11 -6.19 -13.47
N ALA A 76 1.19 -6.40 -13.67
CA ALA A 76 2.21 -5.94 -12.73
C ALA A 76 2.24 -4.41 -12.59
N GLY A 77 2.14 -3.70 -13.72
CA GLY A 77 2.05 -2.25 -13.75
C GLY A 77 0.80 -1.75 -13.04
N TRP A 78 -0.33 -2.44 -13.20
CA TRP A 78 -1.57 -2.13 -12.49
C TRP A 78 -1.43 -2.29 -10.96
N VAL A 79 -0.87 -3.41 -10.49
CA VAL A 79 -0.64 -3.63 -9.04
C VAL A 79 0.33 -2.59 -8.48
N ALA A 80 1.41 -2.29 -9.18
CA ALA A 80 2.37 -1.26 -8.77
C ALA A 80 1.73 0.13 -8.72
N PHE A 81 0.88 0.45 -9.70
CA PHE A 81 0.13 1.70 -9.76
C PHE A 81 -0.83 1.84 -8.57
N LEU A 82 -1.60 0.79 -8.24
CA LEU A 82 -2.47 0.81 -7.05
C LEU A 82 -1.67 0.96 -5.75
N GLY A 83 -0.50 0.32 -5.67
CA GLY A 83 0.42 0.50 -4.55
C GLY A 83 0.91 1.94 -4.40
N TRP A 84 1.17 2.63 -5.52
CA TRP A 84 1.57 4.05 -5.56
C TRP A 84 0.42 5.01 -5.31
N ALA A 85 -0.80 4.64 -5.67
CA ALA A 85 -2.00 5.44 -5.42
C ALA A 85 -2.36 5.53 -3.93
N ALA A 86 -1.73 4.72 -3.08
CA ALA A 86 -1.93 4.77 -1.64
C ALA A 86 -1.04 5.85 -1.00
N CYS A 87 -1.66 6.83 -0.33
CA CYS A 87 -0.99 7.85 0.46
C CYS A 87 -0.88 7.40 1.92
N TRP A 88 0.34 7.45 2.47
CA TRP A 88 0.58 7.09 3.87
C TRP A 88 0.90 8.34 4.66
N SER A 89 0.18 8.54 5.75
CA SER A 89 0.29 9.71 6.61
C SER A 89 0.39 9.30 8.07
N VAL A 90 1.12 10.07 8.85
CA VAL A 90 1.20 9.92 10.31
C VAL A 90 0.62 11.19 10.94
N PRO A 91 -0.70 11.25 11.18
CA PRO A 91 -1.36 12.42 11.73
C PRO A 91 -0.77 12.88 13.06
N GLU A 92 -0.83 14.19 13.29
CA GLU A 92 -0.49 14.82 14.57
C GLU A 92 -1.77 15.19 15.35
N PRO A 93 -1.72 15.26 16.69
CA PRO A 93 -0.56 15.03 17.56
C PRO A 93 -0.32 13.54 17.91
N ALA A 94 0.88 13.24 18.39
CA ALA A 94 1.17 11.96 19.02
C ALA A 94 0.36 11.79 20.33
N GLY A 95 -0.04 10.56 20.63
CA GLY A 95 -0.79 10.21 21.83
C GLY A 95 0.09 10.07 23.07
N PRO A 96 -0.53 9.81 24.24
CA PRO A 96 0.19 9.53 25.47
C PRO A 96 1.20 8.39 25.28
N GLY A 97 2.34 8.46 25.98
CA GLY A 97 3.38 7.44 25.87
C GLY A 97 4.08 7.36 24.50
N GLY A 98 3.75 8.23 23.54
CA GLY A 98 4.34 8.23 22.20
C GLY A 98 3.59 7.38 21.18
N CYS A 99 2.33 7.01 21.46
CA CYS A 99 1.46 6.36 20.49
C CYS A 99 1.29 7.20 19.22
N ARG A 100 1.16 6.55 18.06
CA ARG A 100 0.97 7.24 16.78
C ARG A 100 -0.17 6.62 16.02
N VAL A 101 -1.02 7.46 15.44
CA VAL A 101 -1.95 7.03 14.39
C VAL A 101 -1.21 7.02 13.07
N VAL A 102 -1.45 6.01 12.25
CA VAL A 102 -0.96 5.93 10.88
C VAL A 102 -2.16 5.65 10.00
N VAL A 103 -2.30 6.40 8.92
CA VAL A 103 -3.42 6.23 7.99
C VAL A 103 -2.87 5.95 6.61
N LYS A 104 -3.44 4.94 5.97
CA LYS A 104 -3.21 4.60 4.57
C LYS A 104 -4.47 4.94 3.80
N GLU A 105 -4.41 5.96 2.97
CA GLU A 105 -5.51 6.38 2.12
C GLU A 105 -5.35 5.85 0.71
N ILE A 106 -6.45 5.43 0.09
CA ILE A 106 -6.50 5.05 -1.32
C ILE A 106 -7.64 5.84 -1.98
N SER A 107 -7.35 6.40 -3.16
CA SER A 107 -8.32 7.12 -3.98
C SER A 107 -8.28 6.63 -5.43
N PHE A 108 -9.39 6.12 -5.94
CA PHE A 108 -9.51 5.64 -7.32
C PHE A 108 -10.93 5.80 -7.87
N LEU A 109 -11.07 6.51 -9.00
CA LEU A 109 -12.34 6.70 -9.71
C LEU A 109 -13.54 7.01 -8.79
N LEU A 110 -13.39 8.02 -7.93
CA LEU A 110 -14.39 8.48 -6.94
C LEU A 110 -14.60 7.55 -5.73
N LEU A 111 -13.99 6.38 -5.69
CA LEU A 111 -13.92 5.57 -4.48
C LEU A 111 -12.71 6.02 -3.67
N GLY A 112 -12.97 6.51 -2.46
CA GLY A 112 -11.96 6.89 -1.49
C GLY A 112 -12.14 6.08 -0.21
N GLY A 113 -11.05 5.90 0.52
CA GLY A 113 -11.12 5.33 1.85
C GLY A 113 -9.76 5.27 2.51
N GLY A 114 -9.73 4.87 3.77
CA GLY A 114 -8.48 4.70 4.48
C GLY A 114 -8.52 3.62 5.55
N ASP A 115 -7.40 2.91 5.64
CA ASP A 115 -7.10 1.99 6.73
C ASP A 115 -6.41 2.79 7.84
N VAL A 116 -6.89 2.67 9.08
CA VAL A 116 -6.40 3.42 10.23
C VAL A 116 -5.75 2.46 11.23
N PHE A 117 -4.47 2.69 11.47
CA PHE A 117 -3.61 1.89 12.34
C PHE A 117 -3.19 2.71 13.57
N VAL A 118 -2.89 2.00 14.65
CA VAL A 118 -2.30 2.59 15.85
C VAL A 118 -0.98 1.88 16.14
N LEU A 119 0.09 2.65 16.24
CA LEU A 119 1.38 2.19 16.70
C LEU A 119 1.50 2.45 18.20
N ALA A 120 1.69 1.38 18.96
CA ALA A 120 2.00 1.45 20.38
C ALA A 120 3.40 2.08 20.63
N PRO A 121 3.68 2.56 21.85
CA PRO A 121 4.98 3.09 22.21
C PRO A 121 6.12 2.12 21.87
N GLY A 122 7.11 2.59 21.11
CA GLY A 122 8.27 1.78 20.69
C GLY A 122 7.99 0.79 19.54
N GLN A 123 6.74 0.56 19.19
CA GLN A 123 6.38 -0.22 18.00
C GLN A 123 6.79 0.54 16.73
N ARG A 124 7.20 -0.24 15.72
CA ARG A 124 7.64 0.27 14.42
C ARG A 124 6.95 -0.43 13.26
N VAL A 125 6.40 -1.61 13.51
CA VAL A 125 5.73 -2.45 12.54
C VAL A 125 4.23 -2.21 12.67
N LEU A 126 3.55 -1.98 11.55
CA LEU A 126 2.09 -1.95 11.53
C LEU A 126 1.52 -3.37 11.60
N ASP A 127 0.53 -3.55 12.47
CA ASP A 127 -0.33 -4.73 12.52
C ASP A 127 -1.60 -4.48 11.69
N ASP A 128 -2.66 -5.25 11.96
CA ASP A 128 -3.97 -5.06 11.34
C ASP A 128 -4.55 -3.66 11.64
N PRO A 129 -5.31 -3.07 10.71
CA PRO A 129 -5.99 -1.80 10.97
C PRO A 129 -7.00 -1.96 12.11
N GLN A 130 -7.05 -0.98 13.02
CA GLN A 130 -8.07 -0.96 14.07
C GLN A 130 -9.45 -0.58 13.51
N THR A 131 -9.47 0.25 12.49
CA THR A 131 -10.71 0.69 11.82
C THR A 131 -10.41 1.14 10.39
N THR A 132 -11.47 1.32 9.62
CA THR A 132 -11.44 1.78 8.23
C THR A 132 -12.51 2.82 8.02
N TYR A 133 -12.34 3.71 7.05
CA TYR A 133 -13.39 4.62 6.60
C TYR A 133 -13.53 4.62 5.08
N GLY A 134 -14.72 5.00 4.62
CA GLY A 134 -15.04 5.22 3.21
C GLY A 134 -15.32 6.69 2.91
N ALA A 135 -15.03 7.11 1.69
CA ALA A 135 -15.34 8.42 1.14
C ALA A 135 -15.88 8.26 -0.29
N ASP A 136 -17.10 8.76 -0.53
CA ASP A 136 -17.82 8.58 -1.80
C ASP A 136 -17.36 9.51 -2.94
N ASP A 137 -16.44 10.43 -2.63
CA ASP A 137 -15.93 11.46 -3.53
C ASP A 137 -14.48 11.22 -3.97
N GLY A 138 -13.86 10.14 -3.48
CA GLY A 138 -12.45 9.83 -3.73
C GLY A 138 -11.49 10.83 -3.04
N TYR A 139 -11.98 11.73 -2.20
CA TYR A 139 -11.18 12.75 -1.55
C TYR A 139 -10.41 12.13 -0.36
N PRO A 140 -9.07 12.32 -0.27
CA PRO A 140 -8.27 11.79 0.83
C PRO A 140 -8.15 12.82 1.98
N PRO A 141 -8.95 12.73 3.07
CA PRO A 141 -9.03 13.80 4.06
C PRO A 141 -7.74 13.97 4.88
N ILE A 142 -6.97 12.90 5.10
CA ILE A 142 -5.74 12.99 5.90
C ILE A 142 -4.64 13.69 5.10
N ALA A 143 -4.37 13.22 3.88
CA ALA A 143 -3.38 13.80 2.98
C ALA A 143 -3.72 15.25 2.60
N ALA A 144 -5.01 15.58 2.52
CA ALA A 144 -5.46 16.95 2.27
C ALA A 144 -5.53 17.85 3.51
N GLY A 145 -5.33 17.29 4.71
CA GLY A 145 -5.33 18.04 5.96
C GLY A 145 -6.72 18.42 6.49
N THR A 146 -7.79 17.83 5.98
CA THR A 146 -9.18 18.05 6.43
C THR A 146 -9.57 17.00 7.46
N TYR A 147 -8.77 16.93 8.53
CA TYR A 147 -9.00 16.04 9.64
C TYR A 147 -8.69 16.71 10.97
N SER A 148 -9.17 16.10 12.05
CA SER A 148 -8.72 16.40 13.40
C SER A 148 -8.46 15.11 14.15
N LEU A 149 -7.33 15.06 14.83
CA LEU A 149 -6.99 14.00 15.75
C LEU A 149 -6.91 14.58 17.16
N ARG A 150 -7.61 13.96 18.11
CA ARG A 150 -7.53 14.30 19.52
C ARG A 150 -7.39 13.05 20.36
N TRP A 151 -6.56 13.14 21.39
CA TRP A 151 -6.38 12.08 22.37
C TRP A 151 -7.09 12.43 23.67
N GLU A 152 -7.81 11.47 24.24
CA GLU A 152 -8.50 11.53 25.51
C GLU A 152 -8.04 10.33 26.34
N GLY A 153 -6.96 10.50 27.10
CA GLY A 153 -6.22 9.36 27.65
C GLY A 153 -5.69 8.48 26.51
N ASP A 154 -5.84 7.17 26.65
CA ASP A 154 -5.36 6.20 25.66
C ASP A 154 -6.25 6.10 24.41
N THR A 155 -7.36 6.84 24.36
CA THR A 155 -8.30 6.81 23.22
C THR A 155 -8.05 7.97 22.27
N ALA A 156 -7.87 7.69 20.99
CA ALA A 156 -7.81 8.69 19.93
C ALA A 156 -9.16 8.80 19.20
N ARG A 157 -9.65 10.03 19.04
CA ARG A 157 -10.77 10.35 18.16
C ARG A 157 -10.26 11.01 16.90
N LEU A 158 -10.45 10.32 15.78
CA LEU A 158 -10.17 10.83 14.44
C LEU A 158 -11.49 11.31 13.83
N ARG A 159 -11.54 12.57 13.37
CA ARG A 159 -12.68 13.10 12.62
C ARG A 159 -12.22 13.60 11.27
N LEU A 160 -13.02 13.29 10.25
CA LEU A 160 -12.67 13.49 8.85
C LEU A 160 -13.76 14.33 8.15
N TRP A 161 -13.34 15.23 7.27
CA TRP A 161 -14.21 16.10 6.50
C TRP A 161 -13.95 16.00 5.00
N SER A 162 -15.02 16.11 4.23
CA SER A 162 -15.00 16.15 2.76
C SER A 162 -14.67 17.56 2.25
N ALA A 163 -14.10 17.60 1.04
CA ALA A 163 -13.97 18.82 0.25
C ALA A 163 -15.31 19.30 -0.33
N TYR A 164 -16.31 18.42 -0.49
CA TYR A 164 -17.59 18.77 -1.09
C TYR A 164 -18.80 18.04 -0.48
N PRO A 165 -19.78 18.77 0.07
CA PRO A 165 -19.74 20.21 0.37
C PRO A 165 -18.64 20.50 1.41
N GLN A 166 -17.96 21.64 1.26
CA GLN A 166 -16.77 21.97 2.08
C GLN A 166 -17.07 21.88 3.57
N GLY A 167 -16.28 21.06 4.29
CA GLY A 167 -16.39 20.91 5.73
C GLY A 167 -17.54 20.02 6.20
N ALA A 168 -18.25 19.36 5.29
CA ALA A 168 -19.19 18.30 5.67
C ALA A 168 -18.41 17.09 6.22
N PRO A 169 -18.91 16.42 7.28
CA PRO A 169 -18.32 15.17 7.72
C PRO A 169 -18.44 14.13 6.60
N ILE A 170 -17.43 13.27 6.44
CA ILE A 170 -17.58 12.09 5.58
C ILE A 170 -18.64 11.15 6.17
N THR A 171 -19.30 10.39 5.30
CA THR A 171 -20.40 9.48 5.65
C THR A 171 -19.99 8.48 6.74
N ASP A 172 -18.85 7.82 6.55
CA ASP A 172 -18.36 6.78 7.45
C ASP A 172 -17.20 7.32 8.29
N GLN A 173 -17.49 7.75 9.52
CA GLN A 173 -16.44 8.17 10.44
C GLN A 173 -15.76 6.94 11.05
N PRO A 174 -14.43 6.96 11.19
CA PRO A 174 -13.71 5.88 11.87
C PRO A 174 -14.11 5.82 13.35
N ASP A 175 -14.18 4.60 13.87
CA ASP A 175 -14.43 4.36 15.29
C ASP A 175 -13.28 4.92 16.16
N PRO A 176 -13.53 5.19 17.46
CA PRO A 176 -12.47 5.58 18.38
C PRO A 176 -11.34 4.55 18.41
N LEU A 177 -10.12 5.04 18.25
CA LEU A 177 -8.90 4.26 18.25
C LEU A 177 -8.42 4.10 19.69
N THR A 178 -7.86 2.94 20.03
CA THR A 178 -7.29 2.71 21.36
C THR A 178 -5.79 2.50 21.24
N CYS A 179 -5.00 3.25 21.99
CA CYS A 179 -3.58 2.94 22.11
C CYS A 179 -3.42 1.69 22.99
N PRO A 180 -2.77 0.63 22.48
CA PRO A 180 -2.37 -0.48 23.32
C PRO A 180 -1.44 0.07 24.41
N GLY A 181 -1.77 -0.20 25.68
CA GLY A 181 -0.86 0.06 26.79
C GLY A 181 0.46 -0.71 26.62
N PRO A 182 1.51 -0.32 27.36
CA PRO A 182 2.78 -1.06 27.38
C PRO A 182 2.62 -2.49 27.91
#